data_AF-A0A4Q4CMA7-F1
#
_entry.id   AF-A0A4Q4CMA7-F1
#
_cell.length_a   1.000
_cell.length_b   1.000
_cell.length_c   1.000
_cell.angle_alpha   90.00
_cell.angle_beta   90.00
_cell.angle_gamma   90.00
#
_symmetry.space_group_name_H-M   'P 1'
#
loop_
_entity.id
_entity.type
_entity.pdbx_description
1 polymer ?
#
loop_
_entity_poly.entity_id
_entity_poly.type
_entity_poly.pdbx_seq_one_letter_code
_entity_poly.pdbx_strand_id
1 'polypeptide(L)'
;MRNVVAAHPDSTLGWALLAEGALDDGLDLEGYAFARTSYHRSLDLLRRNGWKGHGPVPWSHEPNQGFLRSLAALAEASVRVGDDAEAHRCREFLHESSPEAYAELVG
;
A
#
# COMPACT_ATOMS: atom_id res chain seq x y z
N MET A 1 0.76 -14.67 8.78
CA MET A 1 0.65 -13.19 8.77
C MET A 1 -0.52 -12.63 9.57
N ARG A 2 -1.75 -13.13 9.38
CA ARG A 2 -2.97 -12.61 10.08
C ARG A 2 -2.83 -12.44 11.60
N ASN A 3 -2.27 -13.43 12.30
CA ASN A 3 -2.06 -13.36 13.76
C ASN A 3 -1.07 -12.25 14.19
N VAL A 4 -0.09 -11.91 13.34
CA VAL A 4 0.89 -10.85 13.61
C VAL A 4 0.24 -9.48 13.50
N VAL A 5 -0.57 -9.27 12.46
CA VAL A 5 -1.32 -8.02 12.26
C VAL A 5 -2.38 -7.83 13.36
N ALA A 6 -3.03 -8.91 13.80
CA ALA A 6 -3.97 -8.85 14.92
C ALA A 6 -3.30 -8.41 16.24
N ALA A 7 -2.05 -8.80 16.47
CA ALA A 7 -1.26 -8.39 17.64
C ALA A 7 -0.68 -6.97 17.51
N HIS A 8 -0.48 -6.48 16.28
CA HIS A 8 0.07 -5.16 15.96
C HIS A 8 -0.81 -4.41 14.95
N PRO A 9 -2.05 -4.03 15.34
CA PRO A 9 -3.03 -3.49 14.40
C PRO A 9 -2.64 -2.13 13.81
N ASP A 10 -1.70 -1.42 14.41
CA ASP A 10 -1.13 -0.15 13.94
C ASP A 10 0.01 -0.33 12.91
N SER A 11 0.52 -1.55 12.72
CA SER A 11 1.60 -1.84 11.77
C SER A 11 1.15 -1.70 10.32
N THR A 12 1.47 -0.57 9.70
CA THR A 12 1.18 -0.31 8.28
C THR A 12 1.83 -1.36 7.37
N LEU A 13 3.10 -1.67 7.60
CA LEU A 13 3.81 -2.71 6.84
C LEU A 13 3.14 -4.08 7.00
N GLY A 14 2.69 -4.43 8.21
CA GLY A 14 1.97 -5.69 8.46
C GLY A 14 0.70 -5.81 7.62
N TRP A 15 -0.09 -4.73 7.51
CA TRP A 15 -1.29 -4.71 6.67
C TRP A 15 -0.97 -4.78 5.18
N ALA A 16 0.09 -4.10 4.71
CA ALA A 16 0.49 -4.15 3.31
C ALA A 16 0.94 -5.57 2.90
N LEU A 17 1.80 -6.21 3.71
CA LEU A 17 2.25 -7.58 3.44
C LEU A 17 1.12 -8.60 3.56
N LEU A 18 0.14 -8.35 4.45
CA LEU A 18 -1.05 -9.19 4.52
C LEU A 18 -1.92 -9.06 3.26
N ALA A 19 -1.96 -7.87 2.66
CA ALA A 19 -2.65 -7.65 1.40
C ALA A 19 -1.96 -8.36 0.23
N GLU A 20 -0.63 -8.21 0.11
CA GLU A 20 0.19 -8.92 -0.89
C GLU A 20 -0.06 -10.44 -0.79
N GLY A 21 0.07 -11.03 0.40
CA GLY A 21 -0.19 -12.47 0.57
C GLY A 21 -1.64 -12.89 0.28
N ALA A 22 -2.63 -12.02 0.55
CA ALA A 22 -4.02 -12.31 0.18
C ALA A 22 -4.23 -12.29 -1.35
N LEU A 23 -3.57 -11.38 -2.05
CA LEU A 23 -3.59 -11.34 -3.52
C LEU A 23 -2.86 -12.55 -4.11
N ASP A 24 -1.73 -12.97 -3.54
CA ASP A 24 -1.03 -14.19 -3.97
C ASP A 24 -1.94 -15.44 -3.84
N ASP A 25 -2.78 -15.48 -2.80
CA ASP A 25 -3.75 -16.55 -2.57
C ASP A 25 -5.05 -16.43 -3.40
N GLY A 26 -5.17 -15.40 -4.25
CA GLY A 26 -6.37 -15.14 -5.08
C GLY A 26 -7.57 -14.60 -4.29
N LEU A 27 -7.35 -14.09 -3.07
CA LEU A 27 -8.37 -13.47 -2.23
C LEU A 27 -8.45 -11.96 -2.53
N ASP A 28 -8.95 -11.63 -3.72
CA ASP A 28 -8.85 -10.27 -4.27
C ASP A 28 -9.57 -9.21 -3.41
N LEU A 29 -10.75 -9.53 -2.87
CA LEU A 29 -11.51 -8.60 -2.01
C LEU A 29 -10.82 -8.38 -0.66
N GLU A 30 -10.27 -9.43 -0.06
CA GLU A 30 -9.48 -9.34 1.17
C GLU A 30 -8.19 -8.55 0.94
N GLY A 31 -7.48 -8.83 -0.16
CA GLY A 31 -6.29 -8.09 -0.58
C GLY A 31 -6.58 -6.60 -0.71
N TYR A 32 -7.67 -6.25 -1.41
CA TYR A 32 -8.15 -4.88 -1.52
C TYR A 32 -8.42 -4.25 -0.14
N ALA A 33 -9.17 -4.91 0.73
CA ALA A 33 -9.53 -4.40 2.05
C ALA A 33 -8.31 -4.22 2.96
N PHE A 34 -7.37 -5.16 2.94
CA PHE A 34 -6.13 -5.08 3.72
C PHE A 34 -5.24 -3.95 3.23
N ALA A 35 -5.07 -3.79 1.92
CA ALA A 35 -4.23 -2.73 1.40
C ALA A 35 -4.88 -1.34 1.59
N ARG A 36 -6.22 -1.19 1.52
CA ARG A 36 -6.88 0.07 1.92
C ARG A 36 -6.66 0.39 3.39
N THR A 37 -6.70 -0.63 4.24
CA THR A 37 -6.42 -0.48 5.66
C THR A 37 -4.98 0.01 5.90
N SER A 38 -4.00 -0.58 5.23
CA SER A 38 -2.60 -0.11 5.28
C SER A 38 -2.47 1.33 4.78
N TYR A 39 -3.09 1.65 3.65
CA TYR A 39 -3.02 2.95 3.01
C TYR A 39 -3.53 4.05 3.94
N HIS A 40 -4.72 3.88 4.53
CA HIS A 40 -5.30 4.86 5.44
C HIS A 40 -4.44 5.06 6.70
N ARG A 41 -3.97 3.98 7.34
CA ARG A 41 -3.09 4.08 8.51
C ARG A 41 -1.76 4.75 8.19
N SER A 42 -1.23 4.46 7.00
CA SER A 42 0.02 5.06 6.53
C SER A 42 -0.11 6.56 6.26
N LEU A 43 -1.24 7.00 5.70
CA LEU A 43 -1.52 8.43 5.54
C LEU A 43 -1.56 9.15 6.89
N ASP A 44 -2.13 8.54 7.92
CA ASP A 44 -2.15 9.12 9.26
C ASP A 44 -0.73 9.23 9.84
N LEU A 45 0.11 8.21 9.64
CA LEU A 45 1.51 8.23 10.06
C LEU A 45 2.31 9.33 9.33
N LEU A 46 2.19 9.41 8.00
CA LEU A 46 2.85 10.44 7.18
C LEU A 46 2.44 11.85 7.63
N ARG A 47 1.14 12.08 7.85
CA ARG A 47 0.62 13.38 8.30
C ARG A 47 1.13 13.77 9.68
N ARG A 48 1.20 12.82 10.61
CA ARG A 48 1.80 13.05 11.94
C ARG A 48 3.27 13.45 11.84
N ASN A 49 3.98 12.94 10.83
CA ASN A 49 5.37 13.28 10.52
C ASN A 49 5.52 14.50 9.59
N GLY A 50 4.47 15.29 9.43
CA GLY A 50 4.53 16.58 8.74
C GLY A 50 4.23 16.56 7.24
N TRP A 51 4.01 15.39 6.64
CA TRP A 51 3.67 15.27 5.22
C TRP A 51 2.28 15.85 4.93
N LYS A 52 2.15 16.62 3.85
CA LYS A 52 0.95 17.43 3.54
C LYS A 52 0.16 16.93 2.34
N GLY A 53 0.27 15.64 2.01
CA GLY A 53 -0.44 15.05 0.87
C GLY A 53 0.31 15.15 -0.47
N HIS A 54 1.53 15.70 -0.46
CA HIS A 54 2.36 15.85 -1.65
C HIS A 54 3.84 15.85 -1.26
N GLY A 55 4.69 15.58 -2.24
CA GLY A 55 6.14 15.48 -2.07
C GLY A 55 6.63 14.05 -1.82
N PRO A 56 7.95 13.85 -1.87
CA PRO A 56 8.56 12.53 -1.96
C PRO A 56 8.33 11.69 -0.69
N VAL A 57 8.16 10.40 -0.90
CA VAL A 57 8.07 9.36 0.13
C VAL A 57 9.12 8.28 -0.20
N PRO A 58 10.38 8.44 0.24
CA PRO A 58 11.49 7.57 -0.19
C PRO A 58 11.27 6.10 0.19
N TRP A 59 11.54 5.19 -0.74
CA TRP A 59 11.43 3.73 -0.54
C TRP A 59 12.43 3.21 0.50
N SER A 60 13.65 3.75 0.45
CA SER A 60 14.76 3.41 1.36
C SER A 60 14.47 3.72 2.83
N HIS A 61 13.46 4.55 3.13
CA HIS A 61 13.02 4.76 4.51
C HIS A 61 11.95 3.73 4.89
N GLU A 62 12.36 2.70 5.64
CA GLU A 62 11.52 1.55 6.00
C GLU A 62 10.08 1.89 6.48
N PRO A 63 9.84 2.90 7.36
CA PRO A 63 8.49 3.28 7.78
C PRO A 63 7.54 3.67 6.63
N ASN A 64 8.07 4.06 5.48
CA ASN A 64 7.29 4.39 4.29
C ASN A 64 6.82 3.16 3.51
N GLN A 65 7.44 1.99 3.71
CA GLN A 65 7.16 0.83 2.88
C GLN A 65 5.70 0.35 3.02
N GLY A 66 5.08 0.50 4.19
CA GLY A 66 3.65 0.22 4.37
C GLY A 66 2.75 1.07 3.46
N PHE A 67 3.08 2.35 3.29
CA PHE A 67 2.38 3.26 2.38
C PHE A 67 2.59 2.89 0.91
N LEU A 68 3.82 2.58 0.53
CA LEU A 68 4.19 2.37 -0.87
C LEU A 68 3.71 1.01 -1.38
N ARG A 69 3.93 -0.06 -0.60
CA ARG A 69 3.39 -1.41 -0.84
C ARG A 69 1.86 -1.41 -0.87
N SER A 70 1.28 -0.68 0.09
CA SER A 70 0.03 0.07 -0.04
C SER A 70 -0.59 0.21 -1.42
N LEU A 71 -0.05 1.21 -2.11
CA LEU A 71 -0.51 1.69 -3.40
C LEU A 71 -0.30 0.63 -4.49
N ALA A 72 0.79 -0.14 -4.44
CA ALA A 72 1.05 -1.21 -5.39
C ALA A 72 -0.01 -2.33 -5.29
N ALA A 73 -0.19 -2.89 -4.10
CA ALA A 73 -1.19 -3.94 -3.84
C ALA A 73 -2.61 -3.46 -4.16
N LEU A 74 -2.89 -2.19 -3.89
CA LEU A 74 -4.16 -1.56 -4.23
C LEU A 74 -4.36 -1.43 -5.73
N ALA A 75 -3.34 -1.03 -6.47
CA ALA A 75 -3.43 -0.97 -7.91
C ALA A 75 -3.69 -2.35 -8.53
N GLU A 76 -3.03 -3.38 -8.01
CA GLU A 76 -3.23 -4.76 -8.44
C GLU A 76 -4.64 -5.27 -8.10
N ALA A 77 -5.06 -5.14 -6.85
CA ALA A 77 -6.38 -5.56 -6.41
C ALA A 77 -7.50 -4.87 -7.20
N SER A 78 -7.35 -3.56 -7.45
CA SER A 78 -8.30 -2.78 -8.28
C SER A 78 -8.42 -3.32 -9.70
N VAL A 79 -7.32 -3.73 -10.35
CA VAL A 79 -7.40 -4.41 -11.67
C VAL A 79 -8.19 -5.71 -11.57
N ARG A 80 -7.89 -6.54 -10.56
CA ARG A 80 -8.53 -7.86 -10.42
C ARG A 80 -10.04 -7.78 -10.15
N VAL A 81 -10.52 -6.72 -9.52
CA VAL A 81 -11.96 -6.46 -9.29
C VAL A 81 -12.62 -5.62 -10.38
N GLY A 82 -11.88 -5.19 -11.41
CA GLY A 82 -12.40 -4.44 -12.55
C GLY A 82 -12.52 -2.92 -12.37
N ASP A 83 -11.83 -2.33 -11.39
CA ASP A 83 -11.71 -0.87 -11.21
C ASP A 83 -10.37 -0.34 -11.76
N ASP A 84 -10.25 -0.31 -13.10
CA ASP A 84 -9.05 0.16 -13.78
C ASP A 84 -8.73 1.64 -13.49
N ALA A 85 -9.76 2.44 -13.21
CA ALA A 85 -9.60 3.87 -12.91
C ALA A 85 -8.90 4.07 -11.56
N GLU A 86 -9.27 3.31 -10.54
CA GLU A 86 -8.56 3.31 -9.27
C GLU A 86 -7.14 2.74 -9.39
N ALA A 87 -6.99 1.66 -10.18
CA ALA A 87 -5.69 1.06 -10.41
C ALA A 87 -4.69 2.06 -11.01
N HIS A 88 -5.13 2.82 -12.02
CA HIS A 88 -4.33 3.86 -12.64
C HIS A 88 -3.93 4.96 -11.64
N ARG A 89 -4.89 5.52 -10.89
CA ARG A 89 -4.60 6.54 -9.86
C ARG A 89 -3.62 6.05 -8.80
N CYS A 90 -3.73 4.79 -8.37
CA CYS A 90 -2.80 4.22 -7.38
C CYS A 90 -1.38 4.09 -7.94
N ARG A 91 -1.23 3.63 -9.20
CA ARG A 91 0.07 3.55 -9.89
C ARG A 91 0.72 4.91 -10.08
N GLU A 92 -0.05 5.89 -10.56
CA GLU A 92 0.43 7.27 -10.73
C GLU A 92 0.89 7.83 -9.38
N PHE A 93 0.08 7.66 -8.34
CA PHE A 93 0.42 8.17 -7.03
C PHE A 93 1.67 7.49 -6.44
N LEU A 94 1.84 6.19 -6.65
CA LEU A 94 3.04 5.47 -6.27
C LEU A 94 4.27 6.01 -6.99
N HIS A 95 4.19 6.18 -8.32
CA HIS A 95 5.28 6.71 -9.13
C HIS A 95 5.67 8.14 -8.72
N GLU A 96 4.68 9.02 -8.51
CA GLU A 96 4.92 10.40 -8.06
C GLU A 96 5.49 10.47 -6.64
N SER A 97 5.04 9.59 -5.75
CA SER A 97 5.55 9.53 -4.37
C SER A 97 6.95 8.96 -4.30
N SER A 98 7.24 7.92 -5.10
CA SER A 98 8.50 7.17 -5.07
C SER A 98 8.74 6.43 -6.38
N PRO A 99 9.52 7.00 -7.33
CA PRO A 99 9.91 6.31 -8.55
C PRO A 99 10.66 5.01 -8.27
N GLU A 100 11.47 4.97 -7.19
CA GLU A 100 12.18 3.77 -6.73
C GLU A 100 11.19 2.67 -6.32
N ALA A 101 10.21 2.98 -5.46
CA ALA A 101 9.22 1.97 -5.05
C ALA A 101 8.35 1.51 -6.23
N TYR A 102 8.04 2.40 -7.17
CA TYR A 102 7.31 2.01 -8.38
C TYR A 102 8.10 0.98 -9.19
N ALA A 103 9.40 1.20 -9.40
CA ALA A 103 10.25 0.25 -10.10
C ALA A 103 10.37 -1.10 -9.37
N GLU A 104 10.47 -1.08 -8.04
CA GLU A 104 10.62 -2.30 -7.22
C GLU A 104 9.32 -3.12 -7.10
N LEU A 105 8.15 -2.48 -7.13
CA LEU A 105 6.87 -3.13 -6.80
C LEU A 105 5.95 -3.34 -8.00
N VAL A 106 6.11 -2.56 -9.07
CA VAL A 106 5.24 -2.59 -10.25
C VAL A 106 6.03 -2.89 -11.53
N GLY A 107 7.32 -2.56 -11.54
CA GLY A 107 8.24 -2.71 -12.68
C GLY A 107 8.54 -4.15 -13.06
#